data_AF-A0A9N8WQ33-F1
#
_entry.id   AF-A0A9N8WQ33-F1
#
_cell.length_a   1.000
_cell.length_b   1.000
_cell.length_c   1.000
_cell.angle_alpha   90.00
_cell.angle_beta   90.00
_cell.angle_gamma   90.00
#
_symmetry.space_group_name_H-M   'P 1'
#
loop_
_entity.id
_entity.type
_entity.pdbx_description
1 polymer ?
#
loop_
_entity_poly.entity_id
_entity_poly.type
_entity_poly.pdbx_seq_one_letter_code
_entity_poly.pdbx_strand_id
1 'polypeptide(L)'
;MTMVIRCRGETGVKKKIKDLQVKANAKFEKKVEEIKKELMDKNSDELDDFVNGEFDEFNQTFIDHSNGIREHVRNLAPKRDDYFTKEAYEEAEREYKDFIAFVVGVINKLRDWLSNLFRVILDFFKSLWSWIKTEERNMAEK
;
A
#
# COMPACT_ATOMS: atom_id res chain seq x y z
N MET A 1 33.80 10.04 -5.63
CA MET A 1 32.56 10.85 -5.59
C MET A 1 31.45 9.89 -5.95
N THR A 2 30.94 9.18 -4.95
CA THR A 2 30.25 7.89 -5.14
C THR A 2 29.29 7.73 -3.97
N MET A 3 28.01 7.43 -4.26
CA MET A 3 26.80 7.32 -3.39
C MET A 3 25.58 8.14 -3.89
N VAL A 4 25.59 8.76 -5.08
CA VAL A 4 24.50 9.67 -5.50
C VAL A 4 23.23 8.92 -5.89
N ILE A 5 23.35 7.80 -6.62
CA ILE A 5 22.17 7.02 -7.08
C ILE A 5 21.47 6.38 -5.89
N ARG A 6 22.26 5.74 -5.02
CA ARG A 6 21.75 5.10 -3.81
C ARG A 6 21.06 6.09 -2.88
N CYS A 7 21.73 7.16 -2.47
CA CYS A 7 21.15 8.12 -1.51
C CYS A 7 19.90 8.82 -2.05
N ARG A 8 19.90 9.21 -3.33
CA ARG A 8 18.76 9.90 -3.96
C ARG A 8 17.58 8.94 -4.19
N GLY A 9 17.87 7.72 -4.65
CA GLY A 9 16.86 6.68 -4.87
C GLY A 9 16.22 6.22 -3.56
N GLU A 10 17.02 5.96 -2.52
CA GLU A 10 16.51 5.57 -1.19
C GLU A 10 15.54 6.62 -0.63
N THR A 11 15.88 7.90 -0.75
CA THR A 11 15.06 9.01 -0.26
C THR A 11 13.72 9.10 -1.02
N GLY A 12 13.75 8.95 -2.34
CA GLY A 12 12.54 8.97 -3.19
C GLY A 12 11.59 7.82 -2.88
N VAL A 13 12.11 6.60 -2.71
CA VAL A 13 11.32 5.41 -2.37
C VAL A 13 10.73 5.52 -0.97
N LYS A 14 11.53 5.92 0.03
CA LYS A 14 11.05 6.13 1.42
C LYS A 14 9.89 7.13 1.47
N LYS A 15 9.98 8.23 0.71
CA LYS A 15 8.92 9.24 0.65
C LYS A 15 7.64 8.69 0.03
N LYS A 16 7.72 8.05 -1.14
CA LYS A 16 6.53 7.47 -1.82
C LYS A 16 5.81 6.44 -0.94
N ILE A 17 6.55 5.64 -0.18
CA ILE A 17 5.97 4.65 0.75
C ILE A 17 5.33 5.31 1.95
N LYS A 18 5.97 6.34 2.52
CA LYS A 18 5.37 7.10 3.61
C LYS A 18 4.07 7.76 3.18
N ASP A 19 4.04 8.34 1.99
CA ASP A 19 2.84 8.96 1.42
C ASP A 19 1.71 7.92 1.21
N LEU A 20 2.05 6.73 0.73
CA LEU A 20 1.10 5.61 0.61
C LEU A 20 0.55 5.19 1.97
N GLN A 21 1.42 4.96 2.97
CA GLN A 21 1.01 4.55 4.32
C GLN A 21 0.10 5.57 4.99
N VAL A 22 0.43 6.87 4.88
CA VAL A 22 -0.39 7.95 5.44
C VAL A 22 -1.76 8.00 4.77
N LYS A 23 -1.82 7.96 3.43
CA LYS A 23 -3.10 8.00 2.70
C LYS A 23 -3.97 6.79 3.00
N ALA A 24 -3.39 5.59 3.00
CA ALA A 24 -4.09 4.35 3.31
C ALA A 24 -4.65 4.34 4.74
N ASN A 25 -3.84 4.72 5.73
CA ASN A 25 -4.28 4.77 7.13
C ASN A 25 -5.38 5.81 7.35
N ALA A 26 -5.19 7.04 6.87
CA ALA A 26 -6.17 8.11 7.06
C ALA A 26 -7.51 7.76 6.38
N LYS A 27 -7.45 7.12 5.21
CA LYS A 27 -8.65 6.68 4.51
C LYS A 27 -9.36 5.55 5.26
N PHE A 28 -8.60 4.57 5.75
CA PHE A 28 -9.15 3.47 6.55
C PHE A 28 -9.77 3.96 7.87
N GLU A 29 -9.07 4.78 8.65
CA GLU A 29 -9.57 5.29 9.94
C GLU A 29 -10.86 6.11 9.78
N LYS A 30 -10.87 7.05 8.82
CA LYS A 30 -12.05 7.85 8.52
C LYS A 30 -13.23 6.97 8.11
N LYS A 31 -12.97 5.95 7.29
CA LYS A 31 -14.00 5.06 6.76
C LYS A 31 -14.54 4.09 7.81
N VAL A 32 -13.72 3.59 8.72
CA VAL A 32 -14.20 2.78 9.86
C VAL A 32 -15.23 3.56 10.70
N GLU A 33 -15.00 4.85 10.92
CA GLU A 33 -15.94 5.69 11.67
C GLU A 33 -17.22 6.04 10.88
N GLU A 34 -17.13 6.24 9.55
CA GLU A 34 -18.30 6.39 8.68
C GLU A 34 -19.13 5.10 8.61
N ILE A 35 -18.47 3.95 8.42
CA ILE A 35 -19.09 2.63 8.38
C ILE A 35 -19.86 2.36 9.69
N LYS A 36 -19.22 2.55 10.85
CA LYS A 36 -19.88 2.37 12.16
C LYS A 36 -21.15 3.21 12.33
N LYS A 37 -21.22 4.39 11.71
CA LYS A 37 -22.41 5.27 11.76
C LYS A 37 -23.49 4.84 10.77
N GLU A 38 -23.13 4.54 9.53
CA GLU A 38 -24.09 4.20 8.47
C GLU A 38 -24.62 2.76 8.56
N LEU A 39 -23.90 1.87 9.24
CA LEU A 39 -24.27 0.46 9.45
C LEU A 39 -25.59 0.25 10.17
N MET A 40 -26.09 1.23 10.94
CA MET A 40 -27.38 1.11 11.60
C MET A 40 -28.56 1.26 10.63
N ASP A 41 -28.34 1.86 9.45
CA ASP A 41 -29.42 2.24 8.52
C ASP A 41 -29.35 1.51 7.15
N LYS A 42 -28.29 0.72 6.88
CA LYS A 42 -28.09 0.02 5.58
C LYS A 42 -28.43 -1.46 5.63
N ASN A 43 -28.96 -1.99 4.52
CA ASN A 43 -29.22 -3.42 4.36
C ASN A 43 -27.98 -4.20 3.89
N SER A 44 -28.07 -5.54 3.86
CA SER A 44 -26.93 -6.43 3.54
C SER A 44 -26.34 -6.19 2.16
N ASP A 45 -27.17 -5.90 1.15
CA ASP A 45 -26.71 -5.72 -0.23
C ASP A 45 -25.96 -4.38 -0.39
N GLU A 46 -26.46 -3.33 0.26
CA GLU A 46 -25.80 -2.01 0.30
C GLU A 46 -24.46 -2.04 1.05
N LEU A 47 -24.32 -2.97 2.00
CA LEU A 47 -23.07 -3.22 2.70
C LEU A 47 -22.04 -3.90 1.79
N ASP A 48 -22.44 -4.93 1.05
CA ASP A 48 -21.53 -5.62 0.13
C ASP A 48 -21.03 -4.68 -0.99
N ASP A 49 -21.91 -3.87 -1.58
CA ASP A 49 -21.52 -2.88 -2.60
C ASP A 49 -20.57 -1.81 -2.04
N PHE A 50 -20.83 -1.33 -0.82
CA PHE A 50 -19.98 -0.36 -0.14
C PHE A 50 -18.59 -0.94 0.14
N VAL A 51 -18.53 -2.17 0.67
CA VAL A 51 -17.28 -2.85 0.96
C VAL A 51 -16.48 -3.08 -0.34
N ASN A 52 -17.11 -3.59 -1.39
CA ASN A 52 -16.45 -3.83 -2.67
C ASN A 52 -15.89 -2.54 -3.28
N GLY A 53 -16.66 -1.43 -3.25
CA GLY A 53 -16.20 -0.14 -3.75
C GLY A 53 -14.96 0.40 -3.02
N GLU A 54 -14.92 0.28 -1.69
CA GLU A 54 -13.77 0.74 -0.89
C GLU A 54 -12.52 -0.12 -1.14
N PHE A 55 -12.68 -1.44 -1.29
CA PHE A 55 -11.58 -2.34 -1.65
C PHE A 55 -11.03 -2.04 -3.06
N ASP A 56 -11.90 -1.73 -4.02
CA ASP A 56 -11.49 -1.36 -5.37
C ASP A 56 -10.70 -0.05 -5.39
N GLU A 57 -11.12 0.97 -4.63
CA GLU A 57 -10.40 2.25 -4.58
C GLU A 57 -9.05 2.11 -3.85
N PHE A 58 -8.99 1.28 -2.81
CA PHE A 58 -7.74 0.91 -2.15
C PHE A 58 -6.79 0.18 -3.10
N ASN A 59 -7.32 -0.78 -3.87
CA ASN A 59 -6.56 -1.54 -4.86
C ASN A 59 -6.00 -0.63 -5.97
N GLN A 60 -6.80 0.30 -6.50
CA GLN A 60 -6.33 1.28 -7.49
C GLN A 60 -5.23 2.19 -6.93
N THR A 61 -5.42 2.72 -5.72
CA THR A 61 -4.39 3.54 -5.05
C THR A 61 -3.07 2.79 -4.91
N PHE A 62 -3.14 1.49 -4.60
CA PHE A 62 -1.97 0.63 -4.49
C PHE A 62 -1.30 0.39 -5.85
N ILE A 63 -2.07 0.10 -6.90
CA ILE A 63 -1.56 -0.10 -8.27
C ILE A 63 -0.82 1.16 -8.74
N ASP A 64 -1.42 2.34 -8.56
CA ASP A 64 -0.83 3.61 -8.99
C ASP A 64 0.50 3.91 -8.28
N HIS A 65 0.55 3.73 -6.96
CA HIS A 65 1.80 3.96 -6.22
C HIS A 65 2.86 2.91 -6.56
N SER A 66 2.46 1.66 -6.81
CA SER A 66 3.37 0.58 -7.24
C SER A 66 3.98 0.86 -8.61
N ASN A 67 3.16 1.32 -9.56
CA ASN A 67 3.62 1.74 -10.88
C ASN A 67 4.56 2.94 -10.77
N GLY A 68 4.24 3.92 -9.93
CA GLY A 68 5.09 5.08 -9.68
C GLY A 68 6.42 4.77 -8.98
N ILE A 69 6.50 3.67 -8.21
CA ILE A 69 7.77 3.16 -7.66
C ILE A 69 8.56 2.45 -8.76
N ARG A 70 7.92 1.58 -9.55
CA ARG A 70 8.53 0.85 -10.65
C ARG A 70 9.16 1.80 -11.68
N GLU A 71 8.44 2.85 -12.05
CA GLU A 71 8.91 3.87 -12.99
C GLU A 71 10.11 4.63 -12.41
N HIS A 72 10.04 5.05 -11.13
CA HIS A 72 11.16 5.72 -10.47
C HIS A 72 12.42 4.86 -10.44
N VAL A 73 12.29 3.57 -10.13
CA VAL A 73 13.40 2.62 -10.12
C VAL A 73 13.98 2.43 -11.53
N ARG A 74 13.13 2.32 -12.55
CA ARG A 74 13.55 2.23 -13.96
C ARG A 74 14.31 3.47 -14.42
N ASN A 75 13.83 4.65 -14.05
CA ASN A 75 14.43 5.92 -14.47
C ASN A 75 15.81 6.19 -13.84
N LEU A 76 16.16 5.48 -12.77
CA LEU A 76 17.48 5.55 -12.13
C LEU A 76 18.49 4.53 -12.67
N ALA A 77 18.08 3.67 -13.61
CA ALA A 77 18.99 2.71 -14.22
C ALA A 77 20.09 3.46 -15.01
N PRO A 78 21.38 3.18 -14.75
CA PRO A 78 22.48 3.86 -15.44
C PRO A 78 22.48 3.46 -16.92
N LYS A 79 22.59 4.44 -17.81
CA LYS A 79 22.76 4.21 -19.26
C LYS A 79 24.22 4.42 -19.62
N ARG A 80 24.77 3.56 -20.47
CA ARG A 80 26.19 3.60 -20.84
C ARG A 80 26.62 4.98 -21.36
N ASP A 81 25.76 5.59 -22.18
CA ASP A 81 26.01 6.87 -22.84
C ASP A 81 26.11 8.06 -21.87
N ASP A 82 25.65 7.90 -20.61
CA ASP A 82 25.70 8.95 -19.58
C ASP A 82 27.09 9.04 -18.90
N TYR A 83 28.05 8.17 -19.26
CA TYR A 83 29.34 8.04 -18.57
C TYR A 83 30.55 8.10 -19.52
N PHE A 84 31.51 8.96 -19.17
CA PHE A 84 32.74 9.18 -19.96
C PHE A 84 33.72 8.00 -19.92
N THR A 85 33.77 7.22 -18.84
CA THR A 85 34.70 6.08 -18.69
C THR A 85 33.96 4.78 -18.42
N LYS A 86 34.62 3.66 -18.72
CA LYS A 86 34.09 2.32 -18.41
C LYS A 86 33.99 2.12 -16.90
N GLU A 87 35.01 2.52 -16.13
CA GLU A 87 34.97 2.35 -14.67
C GLU A 87 33.82 3.14 -14.02
N ALA A 88 33.52 4.36 -14.49
CA ALA A 88 32.44 5.17 -13.94
C ALA A 88 31.05 4.54 -14.17
N TYR A 89 30.86 3.87 -15.29
CA TYR A 89 29.63 3.14 -15.57
C TYR A 89 29.51 1.87 -14.74
N GLU A 90 30.59 1.08 -14.61
CA GLU A 90 30.60 -0.13 -13.79
C GLU A 90 30.33 0.17 -12.31
N GLU A 91 30.84 1.30 -11.81
CA GLU A 91 30.55 1.78 -10.45
C GLU A 91 29.08 2.19 -10.30
N ALA A 92 28.51 2.89 -11.29
CA ALA A 92 27.09 3.24 -11.27
C ALA A 92 26.16 2.02 -11.37
N GLU A 93 26.53 1.01 -12.15
CA GLU A 93 25.82 -0.28 -12.19
C GLU A 93 25.85 -0.98 -10.84
N ARG A 94 27.00 -0.93 -10.13
CA ARG A 94 27.13 -1.48 -8.78
C ARG A 94 26.24 -0.75 -7.78
N GLU A 95 26.26 0.59 -7.78
CA GLU A 95 25.36 1.40 -6.95
C GLU A 95 23.88 1.11 -7.25
N TYR A 96 23.53 0.93 -8.53
CA TYR A 96 22.17 0.60 -8.93
C TYR A 96 21.74 -0.79 -8.43
N LYS A 97 22.62 -1.81 -8.49
CA LYS A 97 22.35 -3.14 -7.93
C LYS A 97 22.09 -3.10 -6.42
N ASP A 98 22.89 -2.33 -5.67
CA ASP A 98 22.68 -2.12 -4.24
C ASP A 98 21.34 -1.41 -3.96
N PHE A 99 21.01 -0.41 -4.77
CA PHE A 99 19.71 0.27 -4.69
C PHE A 99 18.55 -0.69 -4.97
N ILE A 100 18.66 -1.58 -5.97
CA ILE A 100 17.65 -2.61 -6.23
C ILE A 100 17.48 -3.55 -5.03
N ALA A 101 18.58 -4.00 -4.41
CA ALA A 101 18.50 -4.85 -3.22
C ALA A 101 17.76 -4.14 -2.06
N PHE A 102 18.01 -2.85 -1.86
CA PHE A 102 17.25 -2.03 -0.92
C PHE A 102 15.76 -1.97 -1.28
N VAL A 103 15.42 -1.70 -2.54
CA VAL A 103 14.02 -1.63 -3.02
C VAL A 103 13.29 -2.94 -2.78
N VAL A 104 13.94 -4.09 -3.03
CA VAL A 104 13.35 -5.42 -2.75
C VAL A 104 13.05 -5.58 -1.26
N GLY A 105 13.99 -5.23 -0.39
CA GLY A 105 13.77 -5.31 1.06
C GLY A 105 12.63 -4.42 1.54
N VAL A 106 12.48 -3.25 0.92
CA VAL A 106 11.40 -2.31 1.19
C VAL A 106 10.04 -2.83 0.70
N ILE A 107 9.98 -3.41 -0.51
CA ILE A 107 8.76 -4.04 -1.04
C ILE A 107 8.29 -5.18 -0.14
N ASN A 108 9.21 -6.00 0.38
CA ASN A 108 8.86 -7.06 1.33
C ASN A 108 8.23 -6.50 2.61
N LYS A 109 8.78 -5.43 3.18
CA LYS A 109 8.17 -4.77 4.35
C LYS A 109 6.79 -4.18 4.04
N LEU A 110 6.61 -3.63 2.84
CA LEU A 110 5.31 -3.12 2.40
C LEU A 110 4.28 -4.25 2.27
N ARG A 111 4.68 -5.41 1.74
CA ARG A 111 3.84 -6.61 1.67
C ARG A 111 3.39 -7.07 3.06
N ASP A 112 4.30 -7.11 4.03
CA ASP A 112 3.98 -7.51 5.41
C ASP A 112 2.99 -6.53 6.05
N TRP A 113 3.22 -5.23 5.86
CA TRP A 113 2.31 -4.19 6.33
C TRP A 113 0.91 -4.30 5.70
N LEU A 114 0.82 -4.53 4.39
CA LEU A 114 -0.46 -4.75 3.69
C LEU A 114 -1.19 -5.98 4.22
N SER A 115 -0.46 -7.07 4.46
CA SER A 115 -1.03 -8.30 4.99
C SER A 115 -1.64 -8.08 6.37
N ASN A 116 -0.97 -7.28 7.22
CA ASN A 116 -1.51 -6.88 8.52
C ASN A 116 -2.74 -5.98 8.38
N LEU A 117 -2.72 -5.01 7.47
CA LEU A 117 -3.86 -4.12 7.23
C LEU A 117 -5.10 -4.92 6.78
N PHE A 118 -4.95 -5.81 5.81
CA PHE A 118 -6.05 -6.68 5.36
C PHE A 118 -6.58 -7.59 6.46
N ARG A 119 -5.70 -8.08 7.35
CA ARG A 119 -6.13 -8.87 8.51
C ARG A 119 -6.99 -8.04 9.46
N VAL A 120 -6.59 -6.81 9.78
CA VAL A 120 -7.37 -5.90 10.64
C VAL A 120 -8.73 -5.58 10.00
N ILE A 121 -8.77 -5.31 8.70
CA ILE A 121 -10.00 -5.09 7.94
C ILE A 121 -10.92 -6.32 8.05
N LEU A 122 -10.39 -7.50 7.80
CA LEU A 122 -11.16 -8.75 7.81
C LEU A 122 -11.69 -9.09 9.22
N ASP A 123 -10.91 -8.84 10.27
CA ASP A 123 -11.32 -9.04 11.66
C ASP A 123 -12.43 -8.06 12.07
N PHE A 124 -12.41 -6.82 11.56
CA PHE A 124 -13.51 -5.87 11.71
C PHE A 124 -14.80 -6.40 11.07
N PHE A 125 -14.76 -6.84 9.81
CA PHE A 125 -15.94 -7.38 9.12
C PHE A 125 -16.51 -8.64 9.79
N LYS A 126 -15.64 -9.53 10.28
CA LYS A 126 -16.09 -10.70 11.06
C LYS A 126 -16.82 -10.28 12.34
N SER A 127 -16.27 -9.31 13.06
CA SER A 127 -16.87 -8.80 14.29
C SER A 127 -18.23 -8.17 14.01
N LEU A 128 -18.31 -7.38 12.94
CA LEU A 128 -19.55 -6.79 12.47
C LEU A 128 -20.60 -7.86 12.14
N TRP A 129 -20.24 -8.85 11.32
CA TRP A 129 -21.15 -9.92 10.92
C TRP A 129 -21.65 -10.73 12.11
N SER A 130 -20.78 -10.98 13.08
CA SER A 130 -21.16 -11.63 14.34
C SER A 130 -22.17 -10.81 15.14
N TRP A 131 -22.00 -9.49 15.17
CA TRP A 131 -22.94 -8.59 15.83
C TRP A 131 -24.31 -8.61 15.13
N ILE A 132 -24.35 -8.45 13.80
CA ILE A 132 -25.59 -8.49 13.00
C ILE A 132 -26.39 -9.77 13.26
N LYS A 133 -25.75 -10.95 13.18
CA LYS A 133 -26.42 -12.24 13.44
C LYS A 133 -26.97 -12.37 14.86
N THR A 134 -26.30 -11.74 15.83
CA THR A 134 -26.74 -11.77 17.22
C THR A 134 -28.03 -10.96 17.38
N GLU A 135 -28.10 -9.77 16.77
CA GLU A 135 -29.31 -8.95 16.78
C GLU A 135 -30.48 -9.62 16.05
N GLU A 136 -30.24 -10.21 14.87
CA GLU A 136 -31.28 -10.98 14.15
C GLU A 136 -31.87 -12.10 15.01
N ARG A 137 -31.00 -12.87 15.68
CA ARG A 137 -31.42 -13.95 16.57
C ARG A 137 -32.21 -13.43 17.78
N ASN A 138 -31.77 -12.33 18.39
CA ASN A 138 -32.46 -11.71 19.52
C ASN A 138 -33.86 -11.18 19.13
N MET A 139 -34.05 -10.77 17.87
CA MET A 139 -35.36 -10.35 17.35
C MET A 139 -36.26 -11.54 17.02
N ALA A 140 -35.72 -12.67 16.56
CA ALA A 140 -36.49 -13.88 16.27
C ALA A 140 -36.94 -14.64 17.54
N GLU A 141 -36.29 -14.41 18.68
CA GLU A 141 -36.64 -14.98 19.99
C GLU A 141 -37.64 -14.12 20.79
N LYS A 142 -38.09 -12.97 20.25
CA LYS A 142 -39.15 -12.11 20.81
C LYS A 142 -40.50 -12.35 20.15
#